data_AF-A0A432SCC0-F1
#
_entry.id   AF-A0A432SCC0-F1
#
_cell.length_a   1.000
_cell.length_b   1.000
_cell.length_c   1.000
_cell.angle_alpha   90.00
_cell.angle_beta   90.00
_cell.angle_gamma   90.00
#
_symmetry.space_group_name_H-M   'P 1'
#
loop_
_entity.id
_entity.type
_entity.pdbx_description
1 polymer ?
#
loop_
_entity_poly.entity_id
_entity_poly.type
_entity_poly.pdbx_seq_one_letter_code
_entity_poly.pdbx_strand_id
1 'polypeptide(L)'
;MKIKRLFTMEGEGPYQSIEFENRNSVIRNPDGSVVSEWENVSVPKHWSQVATDIMAQKYFRKAGIPKHLKSAKERGIPAWLQPSLHDQAKADQEAAEAESSGEGATISETDVREVFHRLVGCWTYWGYKHNYFDTEEDAHAFYDELCHMLANQMAAPNSPQWFNTGLNWAYGLDGPAQGHYYVDPKTEEIIASKDAYTRPQPHACFIQAVKDDLVREGGIMDLWTREARLFKYGSGTGSNFSDLRGDMEPLSGGGVSSGLMSFLKIGDTAAGAIKSGGTTRRAAKMVCLDADHPDIEKFINWKVHEEQKVAALVAGSKTIKDLINELFSAIHGWGNETEKFDLKLNKDLRKVAKKARLAQMPFSYVYRIIHLTKQGYTEVAFEEYDTDWDSEAYRTVAGQNANNSIRLDNTFMEAVEQDKDWELFWRVEKVKAKAEGREPVPCKKLKAKELWEEIAYAAWASADPGIQFDSTINEWHTCPADGKIRASNPCSEYMFLD
;
A
#
# COMPACT_ATOMS: atom_id res chain seq x y z
N MET A 1 -19.15 -24.72 19.35
CA MET A 1 -17.69 -24.90 19.23
C MET A 1 -17.13 -25.12 20.61
N LYS A 2 -16.66 -26.33 20.87
CA LYS A 2 -15.96 -26.71 22.10
C LYS A 2 -14.49 -26.31 22.03
N ILE A 3 -13.97 -25.66 23.06
CA ILE A 3 -12.59 -25.18 23.13
C ILE A 3 -11.85 -25.90 24.25
N LYS A 4 -10.80 -26.63 23.88
CA LYS A 4 -9.93 -27.27 24.86
C LYS A 4 -8.80 -26.29 25.22
N ARG A 5 -8.65 -26.01 26.53
CA ARG A 5 -7.49 -25.28 27.05
C ARG A 5 -6.21 -26.10 26.90
N LEU A 6 -5.17 -25.50 26.33
CA LEU A 6 -3.85 -26.11 26.13
C LEU A 6 -2.75 -25.32 26.84
N PHE A 7 -2.89 -23.99 26.92
CA PHE A 7 -1.86 -23.09 27.44
C PHE A 7 -2.26 -22.38 28.74
N THR A 8 -3.56 -22.29 29.02
CA THR A 8 -4.12 -21.57 30.16
C THR A 8 -4.87 -22.50 31.11
N MET A 9 -5.03 -22.07 32.35
CA MET A 9 -5.86 -22.75 33.34
C MET A 9 -7.12 -21.94 33.64
N GLU A 10 -8.21 -22.65 33.92
CA GLU A 10 -9.49 -22.02 34.26
C GLU A 10 -9.35 -21.17 35.54
N GLY A 11 -9.83 -19.93 35.48
CA GLY A 11 -9.81 -19.00 36.62
C GLY A 11 -8.49 -18.27 36.86
N GLU A 12 -7.40 -18.63 36.16
CA GLU A 12 -6.06 -18.03 36.39
C GLU A 12 -5.73 -16.89 35.42
N GLY A 13 -6.56 -16.71 34.38
CA GLY A 13 -6.41 -15.68 33.35
C GLY A 13 -5.36 -16.00 32.28
N PRO A 14 -5.28 -15.21 31.20
CA PRO A 14 -4.45 -15.55 30.03
C PRO A 14 -2.93 -15.40 30.23
N TYR A 15 -2.52 -14.60 31.21
CA TYR A 15 -1.15 -14.09 31.31
C TYR A 15 -0.37 -14.61 32.53
N GLN A 16 -0.92 -15.55 33.29
CA GLN A 16 -0.34 -15.99 34.57
C GLN A 16 1.13 -16.43 34.48
N SER A 17 1.53 -17.08 33.38
CA SER A 17 2.90 -17.55 33.15
C SER A 17 3.80 -16.54 32.42
N ILE A 18 3.36 -15.30 32.22
CA ILE A 18 4.04 -14.30 31.38
C ILE A 18 4.42 -13.09 32.23
N GLU A 19 5.73 -12.83 32.33
CA GLU A 19 6.25 -11.61 32.96
C GLU A 19 6.18 -10.44 31.98
N PHE A 20 5.68 -9.29 32.43
CA PHE A 20 5.62 -8.04 31.66
C PHE A 20 6.59 -7.01 32.24
N GLU A 21 7.14 -6.16 31.38
CA GLU A 21 7.98 -5.04 31.78
C GLU A 21 7.67 -3.79 30.95
N ASN A 22 8.04 -2.64 31.47
CA ASN A 22 7.87 -1.36 30.78
C ASN A 22 9.14 -1.02 30.01
N ARG A 23 8.98 -0.61 28.75
CA ARG A 23 10.06 -0.17 27.85
C ARG A 23 9.67 1.13 27.17
N ASN A 24 10.68 1.88 26.73
CA ASN A 24 10.46 3.03 25.86
C ASN A 24 10.62 2.60 24.40
N SER A 25 9.79 3.14 23.51
CA SER A 25 9.97 3.05 22.06
C SER A 25 10.45 4.39 21.52
N VAL A 26 11.55 4.38 20.77
CA VAL A 26 12.15 5.61 20.22
C VAL A 26 12.40 5.43 18.73
N ILE A 27 11.84 6.32 17.91
CA ILE A 27 12.20 6.44 16.49
C ILE A 27 13.35 7.42 16.38
N ARG A 28 14.41 7.00 15.69
CA ARG A 28 15.51 7.88 15.31
C ARG A 28 15.63 7.96 13.80
N ASN A 29 15.98 9.14 13.30
CA ASN A 29 16.45 9.33 11.93
C ASN A 29 17.82 8.66 11.75
N PRO A 30 18.27 8.44 10.51
CA PRO A 30 19.62 7.95 10.22
C PRO A 30 20.74 8.81 10.82
N ASP A 31 20.48 10.11 11.02
CA ASP A 31 21.39 11.06 11.67
C ASP A 31 21.38 10.98 13.22
N GLY A 32 20.56 10.09 13.80
CA GLY A 32 20.43 9.86 15.23
C GLY A 32 19.41 10.75 15.96
N SER A 33 18.84 11.75 15.29
CA SER A 33 17.83 12.64 15.86
C SER A 33 16.52 11.88 16.14
N VAL A 34 15.85 12.19 17.26
CA VAL A 34 14.60 11.51 17.66
C VAL A 34 13.44 12.08 16.85
N VAL A 35 12.71 11.20 16.16
CA VAL A 35 11.50 11.55 15.40
C VAL A 35 10.27 11.51 16.30
N SER A 36 10.16 10.49 17.14
CA SER A 36 9.07 10.33 18.10
C SER A 36 9.46 9.34 19.18
N GLU A 37 8.96 9.54 20.39
CA GLU A 37 9.17 8.66 21.53
C GLU A 37 7.82 8.30 22.18
N TRP A 38 7.76 7.07 22.69
CA TRP A 38 6.65 6.56 23.47
C TRP A 38 7.19 5.91 24.72
N GLU A 39 6.89 6.51 25.86
CA GLU A 39 7.40 6.07 27.15
C GLU A 39 6.48 5.03 27.80
N ASN A 40 7.07 4.19 28.64
CA ASN A 40 6.35 3.27 29.53
C ASN A 40 5.38 2.30 28.83
N VAL A 41 5.78 1.76 27.67
CA VAL A 41 5.04 0.73 26.94
C VAL A 41 5.18 -0.62 27.66
N SER A 42 4.07 -1.21 28.09
CA SER A 42 4.08 -2.51 28.79
C SER A 42 4.00 -3.68 27.81
N VAL A 43 5.00 -4.55 27.83
CA VAL A 43 5.15 -5.69 26.91
C VAL A 43 5.64 -6.95 27.66
N PRO A 44 5.43 -8.16 27.12
CA PRO A 44 6.07 -9.36 27.64
C PRO A 44 7.59 -9.21 27.62
N LYS A 45 8.24 -9.57 28.72
CA LYS A 45 9.69 -9.43 28.93
C LYS A 45 10.53 -10.16 27.87
N HIS A 46 10.02 -11.26 27.34
CA HIS A 46 10.70 -12.06 26.32
C HIS A 46 10.64 -11.44 24.91
N TRP A 47 9.83 -10.40 24.68
CA TRP A 47 9.81 -9.72 23.38
C TRP A 47 11.14 -9.02 23.12
N SER A 48 11.51 -8.87 21.84
CA SER A 48 12.64 -8.02 21.46
C SER A 48 12.26 -6.53 21.50
N GLN A 49 13.25 -5.64 21.62
CA GLN A 49 13.01 -4.19 21.50
C GLN A 49 12.36 -3.83 20.16
N VAL A 50 12.74 -4.51 19.07
CA VAL A 50 12.13 -4.30 17.74
C VAL A 50 10.63 -4.63 17.74
N ALA A 51 10.21 -5.70 18.44
CA ALA A 51 8.80 -6.03 18.57
C ALA A 51 8.04 -4.97 19.40
N THR A 52 8.64 -4.49 20.49
CA THR A 52 8.11 -3.36 21.28
C THR A 52 7.93 -2.13 20.40
N ASP A 53 8.94 -1.79 19.60
CA ASP A 53 8.93 -0.64 18.72
C ASP A 53 7.85 -0.74 17.65
N ILE A 54 7.73 -1.89 16.98
CA ILE A 54 6.69 -2.12 15.98
C ILE A 54 5.29 -2.02 16.61
N MET A 55 5.09 -2.62 17.77
CA MET A 55 3.81 -2.63 18.47
C MET A 55 3.37 -1.22 18.84
N ALA A 56 4.24 -0.46 19.52
CA ALA A 56 3.96 0.93 19.86
C ALA A 56 3.69 1.74 18.58
N GLN A 57 4.64 1.74 17.64
CA GLN A 57 4.61 2.66 16.51
C GLN A 57 3.45 2.42 15.54
N LYS A 58 3.05 1.16 15.34
CA LYS A 58 2.10 0.78 14.28
C LYS A 58 0.74 0.33 14.81
N TYR A 59 0.69 -0.36 15.96
CA TYR A 59 -0.50 -1.09 16.36
C TYR A 59 -1.22 -0.50 17.57
N PHE A 60 -0.50 0.23 18.44
CA PHE A 60 -1.15 1.03 19.46
C PHE A 60 -1.98 2.15 18.85
N ARG A 61 -3.20 2.27 19.33
CA ARG A 61 -4.08 3.37 19.04
C ARG A 61 -3.54 4.61 19.75
N LYS A 62 -3.00 5.52 18.94
CA LYS A 62 -2.30 6.74 19.37
C LYS A 62 -3.19 7.78 20.07
N ALA A 63 -4.46 7.85 19.70
CA ALA A 63 -5.35 8.90 20.16
C ALA A 63 -6.82 8.52 19.97
N GLY A 64 -7.68 9.32 20.61
CA GLY A 64 -9.13 9.27 20.43
C GLY A 64 -9.85 8.25 21.30
N ILE A 65 -9.14 7.45 22.11
CA ILE A 65 -9.78 6.52 23.06
C ILE A 65 -10.40 7.36 24.18
N PRO A 66 -11.69 7.25 24.48
CA PRO A 66 -12.29 8.01 25.57
C PRO A 66 -11.70 7.59 26.92
N LYS A 67 -11.35 8.56 27.77
CA LYS A 67 -10.77 8.30 29.09
C LYS A 67 -11.73 7.54 30.03
N HIS A 68 -13.03 7.82 29.92
CA HIS A 68 -14.06 7.18 30.74
C HIS A 68 -14.97 6.33 29.88
N LEU A 69 -15.08 5.06 30.25
CA LEU A 69 -15.92 4.08 29.56
C LEU A 69 -16.96 3.51 30.52
N LYS A 70 -18.11 3.12 29.97
CA LYS A 70 -19.14 2.36 30.68
C LYS A 70 -19.65 1.20 29.83
N SER A 71 -20.19 0.17 30.47
CA SER A 71 -20.78 -0.98 29.77
C SER A 71 -22.04 -0.57 29.00
N ALA A 72 -22.16 -1.03 27.75
CA ALA A 72 -23.31 -0.82 26.87
C ALA A 72 -24.56 -1.64 27.27
N LYS A 73 -24.40 -2.67 28.13
CA LYS A 73 -25.43 -3.62 28.55
C LYS A 73 -26.31 -4.14 27.39
N GLU A 74 -25.76 -5.06 26.61
CA GLU A 74 -26.50 -5.82 25.61
C GLU A 74 -27.15 -7.06 26.23
N ARG A 75 -28.44 -7.26 25.95
CA ARG A 75 -29.20 -8.43 26.42
C ARG A 75 -28.67 -9.71 25.79
N GLY A 76 -28.46 -10.74 26.62
CA GLY A 76 -27.99 -12.05 26.17
C GLY A 76 -26.47 -12.16 26.08
N ILE A 77 -25.73 -11.09 26.38
CA ILE A 77 -24.27 -11.10 26.47
C ILE A 77 -23.87 -11.18 27.95
N PRO A 78 -22.90 -12.03 28.35
CA PRO A 78 -22.42 -12.11 29.72
C PRO A 78 -21.79 -10.81 30.20
N ALA A 79 -21.78 -10.59 31.52
CA ALA A 79 -21.30 -9.34 32.12
C ALA A 79 -19.84 -9.01 31.77
N TRP A 80 -18.98 -10.02 31.64
CA TRP A 80 -17.56 -9.86 31.34
C TRP A 80 -17.26 -9.57 29.86
N LEU A 81 -18.23 -9.81 28.96
CA LEU A 81 -18.07 -9.70 27.51
C LEU A 81 -18.86 -8.52 26.91
N GLN A 82 -19.36 -7.64 27.77
CA GLN A 82 -20.15 -6.48 27.37
C GLN A 82 -19.32 -5.46 26.58
N PRO A 83 -19.84 -4.90 25.47
CA PRO A 83 -19.20 -3.77 24.81
C PRO A 83 -19.10 -2.54 25.73
N SER A 84 -18.15 -1.66 25.43
CA SER A 84 -17.94 -0.38 26.09
C SER A 84 -18.53 0.77 25.27
N LEU A 85 -18.95 1.83 25.96
CA LEU A 85 -19.37 3.12 25.40
C LEU A 85 -18.64 4.25 26.12
N HIS A 86 -18.48 5.38 25.43
CA HIS A 86 -18.00 6.61 26.06
C HIS A 86 -18.97 7.05 27.17
N ASP A 87 -18.45 7.26 28.37
CA ASP A 87 -19.22 7.84 29.48
C ASP A 87 -19.14 9.37 29.49
N GLN A 88 -19.84 9.98 28.53
CA GLN A 88 -19.87 11.44 28.35
C GLN A 88 -20.26 12.18 29.63
N ALA A 89 -21.18 11.65 30.43
CA ALA A 89 -21.61 12.30 31.68
C ALA A 89 -20.45 12.45 32.68
N LYS A 90 -19.61 11.42 32.81
CA LYS A 90 -18.44 11.45 33.68
C LYS A 90 -17.33 12.32 33.11
N ALA A 91 -17.16 12.33 31.79
CA ALA A 91 -16.24 13.22 31.11
C ALA A 91 -16.62 14.70 31.28
N ASP A 92 -17.90 15.03 31.12
CA ASP A 92 -18.44 16.39 31.31
C ASP A 92 -18.31 16.85 32.77
N GLN A 93 -18.51 15.94 33.73
CA GLN A 93 -18.30 16.24 35.14
C GLN A 93 -16.82 16.57 35.44
N GLU A 94 -15.88 15.76 34.97
CA GLU A 94 -14.45 16.03 35.18
C GLU A 94 -14.00 17.32 34.50
N ALA A 95 -14.51 17.62 33.30
CA ALA A 95 -14.21 18.87 32.59
C ALA A 95 -14.73 20.11 33.34
N ALA A 96 -15.91 20.01 33.95
CA ALA A 96 -16.47 21.10 34.76
C ALA A 96 -15.67 21.34 36.06
N GLU A 97 -15.09 20.30 36.64
CA GLU A 97 -14.27 20.39 37.87
C GLU A 97 -12.83 20.90 37.61
N ALA A 98 -12.29 20.71 36.40
CA ALA A 98 -10.90 21.00 36.07
C ALA A 98 -10.61 22.42 35.55
N GLU A 99 -11.61 23.28 35.32
CA GLU A 99 -11.49 24.59 34.64
C GLU A 99 -10.63 24.58 33.35
N SER A 100 -10.49 23.42 32.70
CA SER A 100 -9.66 23.24 31.51
C SER A 100 -10.51 22.99 30.28
N SER A 101 -10.15 23.66 29.18
CA SER A 101 -10.79 23.48 27.88
C SER A 101 -10.31 22.20 27.22
N GLY A 102 -10.96 21.06 27.50
CA GLY A 102 -10.99 19.86 26.63
C GLY A 102 -9.68 19.10 26.35
N GLU A 103 -8.51 19.62 26.72
CA GLU A 103 -7.22 18.93 26.58
C GLU A 103 -7.07 17.88 27.71
N GLY A 104 -7.45 16.63 27.41
CA GLY A 104 -7.37 15.51 28.36
C GLY A 104 -8.50 14.49 28.29
N ALA A 105 -9.49 14.67 27.41
CA ALA A 105 -10.65 13.78 27.30
C ALA A 105 -10.34 12.40 26.68
N THR A 106 -9.19 12.27 26.00
CA THR A 106 -8.82 11.03 25.31
C THR A 106 -7.43 10.53 25.70
N ILE A 107 -7.25 9.21 25.64
CA ILE A 107 -6.02 8.50 25.95
C ILE A 107 -5.49 7.72 24.74
N SER A 108 -4.35 7.06 24.91
CA SER A 108 -3.72 6.14 23.96
C SER A 108 -3.55 4.76 24.60
N GLU A 109 -3.45 3.71 23.77
CA GLU A 109 -2.96 2.41 24.24
C GLU A 109 -1.47 2.53 24.62
N THR A 110 -1.10 1.97 25.77
CA THR A 110 0.30 1.87 26.23
C THR A 110 0.66 0.46 26.70
N ASP A 111 -0.31 -0.45 26.76
CA ASP A 111 -0.11 -1.82 27.19
C ASP A 111 -0.64 -2.79 26.13
N VAL A 112 0.18 -3.76 25.73
CA VAL A 112 -0.21 -4.72 24.68
C VAL A 112 -1.41 -5.57 25.07
N ARG A 113 -1.68 -5.71 26.38
CA ARG A 113 -2.86 -6.41 26.87
C ARG A 113 -4.15 -5.68 26.50
N GLU A 114 -4.13 -4.37 26.33
CA GLU A 114 -5.27 -3.59 25.82
C GLU A 114 -5.57 -3.96 24.36
N VAL A 115 -4.52 -4.07 23.54
CA VAL A 115 -4.62 -4.51 22.14
C VAL A 115 -5.15 -5.94 22.05
N PHE A 116 -4.60 -6.87 22.83
CA PHE A 116 -5.08 -8.26 22.85
C PHE A 116 -6.53 -8.32 23.31
N HIS A 117 -6.89 -7.56 24.35
CA HIS A 117 -8.26 -7.49 24.85
C HIS A 117 -9.24 -7.00 23.78
N ARG A 118 -8.95 -5.90 23.07
CA ARG A 118 -9.89 -5.42 22.04
C ARG A 118 -10.00 -6.39 20.87
N LEU A 119 -8.92 -7.04 20.45
CA LEU A 119 -8.95 -8.00 19.35
C LEU A 119 -9.74 -9.26 19.74
N VAL A 120 -9.22 -9.96 20.75
CA VAL A 120 -9.74 -11.26 21.17
C VAL A 120 -11.11 -11.11 21.83
N GLY A 121 -11.32 -10.08 22.63
CA GLY A 121 -12.60 -9.78 23.24
C GLY A 121 -13.68 -9.51 22.20
N CYS A 122 -13.37 -8.75 21.14
CA CYS A 122 -14.31 -8.51 20.04
C CYS A 122 -14.63 -9.81 19.27
N TRP A 123 -13.64 -10.64 18.94
CA TRP A 123 -13.87 -11.93 18.30
C TRP A 123 -14.71 -12.87 19.17
N THR A 124 -14.42 -12.91 20.47
CA THR A 124 -15.18 -13.72 21.44
C THR A 124 -16.61 -13.22 21.55
N TYR A 125 -16.81 -11.90 21.60
CA TYR A 125 -18.12 -11.25 21.60
C TYR A 125 -18.92 -11.61 20.35
N TRP A 126 -18.33 -11.53 19.16
CA TRP A 126 -19.00 -11.94 17.92
C TRP A 126 -19.34 -13.42 17.93
N GLY A 127 -18.41 -14.29 18.32
CA GLY A 127 -18.65 -15.74 18.42
C GLY A 127 -19.79 -16.05 19.39
N TYR A 128 -19.80 -15.42 20.57
CA TYR A 128 -20.84 -15.61 21.57
C TYR A 128 -22.20 -15.11 21.07
N LYS A 129 -22.25 -13.88 20.53
CA LYS A 129 -23.47 -13.25 20.00
C LYS A 129 -24.13 -14.06 18.89
N HIS A 130 -23.33 -14.78 18.11
CA HIS A 130 -23.80 -15.63 17.01
C HIS A 130 -23.89 -17.12 17.38
N ASN A 131 -23.84 -17.45 18.68
CA ASN A 131 -23.98 -18.82 19.22
C ASN A 131 -22.96 -19.81 18.65
N TYR A 132 -21.71 -19.37 18.45
CA TYR A 132 -20.64 -20.25 17.96
C TYR A 132 -20.09 -21.17 19.04
N PHE A 133 -20.16 -20.80 20.32
CA PHE A 133 -19.64 -21.58 21.44
C PHE A 133 -20.68 -22.54 22.01
N ASP A 134 -20.26 -23.73 22.47
CA ASP A 134 -21.21 -24.69 23.07
C ASP A 134 -21.57 -24.26 24.50
N THR A 135 -20.62 -23.69 25.25
CA THR A 135 -20.85 -23.12 26.58
C THR A 135 -20.14 -21.77 26.79
N GLU A 136 -20.45 -21.08 27.90
CA GLU A 136 -19.74 -19.84 28.28
C GLU A 136 -18.28 -20.11 28.67
N GLU A 137 -18.00 -21.28 29.25
CA GLU A 137 -16.64 -21.73 29.56
C GLU A 137 -15.79 -21.91 28.30
N ASP A 138 -16.38 -22.36 27.18
CA ASP A 138 -15.69 -22.42 25.89
C ASP A 138 -15.34 -21.02 25.37
N ALA A 139 -16.19 -20.02 25.58
CA ALA A 139 -15.92 -18.64 25.22
C ALA A 139 -14.79 -18.03 26.07
N HIS A 140 -14.77 -18.32 27.38
CA HIS A 140 -13.65 -17.95 28.25
C HIS A 140 -12.35 -18.64 27.82
N ALA A 141 -12.39 -19.93 27.51
CA ALA A 141 -11.22 -20.67 27.03
C ALA A 141 -10.70 -20.08 25.71
N PHE A 142 -11.59 -19.74 24.76
CA PHE A 142 -11.22 -19.07 23.51
C PHE A 142 -10.50 -17.74 23.77
N TYR A 143 -11.06 -16.92 24.66
CA TYR A 143 -10.47 -15.63 25.02
C TYR A 143 -9.08 -15.79 25.65
N ASP A 144 -8.96 -16.70 26.62
CA ASP A 144 -7.73 -16.87 27.38
C ASP A 144 -6.60 -17.44 26.51
N GLU A 145 -6.90 -18.50 25.75
CA GLU A 145 -5.92 -19.17 24.89
C GLU A 145 -5.40 -18.23 23.80
N LEU A 146 -6.26 -17.44 23.16
CA LEU A 146 -5.82 -16.51 22.12
C LEU A 146 -5.02 -15.32 22.69
N CYS A 147 -5.42 -14.77 23.83
CA CYS A 147 -4.63 -13.75 24.51
C CYS A 147 -3.22 -14.28 24.86
N HIS A 148 -3.14 -15.51 25.37
CA HIS A 148 -1.88 -16.19 25.66
C HIS A 148 -1.03 -16.39 24.40
N MET A 149 -1.64 -16.89 23.32
CA MET A 149 -0.95 -17.14 22.05
C MET A 149 -0.42 -15.85 21.41
N LEU A 150 -1.18 -14.75 21.47
CA LEU A 150 -0.72 -13.44 20.98
C LEU A 150 0.45 -12.91 21.83
N ALA A 151 0.36 -13.03 23.16
CA ALA A 151 1.42 -12.58 24.07
C ALA A 151 2.73 -13.35 23.88
N ASN A 152 2.67 -14.66 23.57
CA ASN A 152 3.83 -15.50 23.26
C ASN A 152 4.21 -15.53 21.77
N GLN A 153 3.57 -14.70 20.93
CA GLN A 153 3.83 -14.64 19.48
C GLN A 153 3.68 -15.99 18.75
N MET A 154 2.80 -16.87 19.23
CA MET A 154 2.52 -18.20 18.65
C MET A 154 1.66 -18.11 17.38
N ALA A 155 0.84 -17.06 17.30
CA ALA A 155 0.04 -16.72 16.15
C ALA A 155 -0.14 -15.20 16.10
N ALA A 156 -0.40 -14.66 14.91
CA ALA A 156 -0.75 -13.26 14.73
C ALA A 156 -1.72 -13.14 13.55
N PRO A 157 -2.81 -12.36 13.69
CA PRO A 157 -3.67 -12.05 12.56
C PRO A 157 -2.98 -11.06 11.59
N ASN A 158 -3.56 -10.89 10.40
CA ASN A 158 -3.10 -9.88 9.44
C ASN A 158 -3.22 -8.44 10.01
N SER A 159 -2.41 -7.50 9.51
CA SER A 159 -2.27 -6.15 10.07
C SER A 159 -3.59 -5.35 10.21
N PRO A 160 -4.54 -5.35 9.25
CA PRO A 160 -5.84 -4.69 9.43
C PRO A 160 -6.63 -5.14 10.65
N GLN A 161 -6.47 -6.39 11.10
CA GLN A 161 -7.08 -6.83 12.35
C GLN A 161 -6.56 -6.00 13.51
N TRP A 162 -5.23 -5.87 13.63
CA TRP A 162 -4.58 -5.06 14.66
C TRP A 162 -4.98 -3.59 14.60
N PHE A 163 -5.23 -3.01 13.43
CA PHE A 163 -5.60 -1.59 13.33
C PHE A 163 -7.04 -1.31 13.71
N ASN A 164 -7.98 -2.15 13.24
CA ASN A 164 -9.39 -1.76 13.16
C ASN A 164 -10.29 -2.58 14.10
N THR A 165 -9.88 -3.79 14.46
CA THR A 165 -10.76 -4.71 15.18
C THR A 165 -10.88 -4.35 16.65
N GLY A 166 -12.12 -4.37 17.13
CA GLY A 166 -12.43 -4.16 18.54
C GLY A 166 -12.40 -2.71 19.00
N LEU A 167 -12.05 -1.75 18.15
CA LEU A 167 -12.05 -0.33 18.51
C LEU A 167 -13.42 0.13 19.00
N ASN A 168 -14.50 -0.26 18.30
CA ASN A 168 -15.86 0.01 18.76
C ASN A 168 -16.21 -0.79 20.01
N TRP A 169 -15.93 -2.09 20.01
CA TRP A 169 -16.32 -2.98 21.11
C TRP A 169 -15.63 -2.62 22.44
N ALA A 170 -14.32 -2.37 22.44
CA ALA A 170 -13.55 -2.09 23.64
C ALA A 170 -13.65 -0.64 24.12
N TYR A 171 -13.81 0.31 23.19
CA TYR A 171 -13.70 1.75 23.48
C TYR A 171 -14.90 2.59 23.07
N GLY A 172 -15.94 2.00 22.47
CA GLY A 172 -17.12 2.73 21.98
C GLY A 172 -16.84 3.66 20.81
N LEU A 173 -15.71 3.48 20.10
CA LEU A 173 -15.35 4.33 18.97
C LEU A 173 -16.27 4.10 17.78
N ASP A 174 -16.74 5.20 17.20
CA ASP A 174 -17.47 5.23 15.94
C ASP A 174 -16.77 6.15 14.92
N GLY A 175 -17.40 6.35 13.77
CA GLY A 175 -16.88 7.24 12.75
C GLY A 175 -17.83 7.34 11.56
N PRO A 176 -17.68 8.37 10.72
CA PRO A 176 -18.56 8.54 9.55
C PRO A 176 -18.51 7.32 8.64
N ALA A 177 -19.66 6.91 8.10
CA ALA A 177 -19.74 5.83 7.11
C ALA A 177 -18.75 6.04 5.97
N GLN A 178 -18.00 5.00 5.61
CA GLN A 178 -16.96 5.06 4.57
C GLN A 178 -17.24 4.15 3.37
N GLY A 179 -18.49 3.70 3.22
CA GLY A 179 -18.89 2.84 2.10
C GLY A 179 -18.44 1.38 2.23
N HIS A 180 -18.37 0.87 3.47
CA HIS A 180 -18.23 -0.55 3.74
C HIS A 180 -19.58 -1.25 3.61
N TYR A 181 -19.54 -2.53 3.27
CA TYR A 181 -20.70 -3.41 3.22
C TYR A 181 -20.44 -4.65 4.05
N TYR A 182 -21.51 -5.23 4.60
CA TYR A 182 -21.48 -6.52 5.27
C TYR A 182 -22.76 -7.29 4.95
N VAL A 183 -22.71 -8.61 5.08
CA VAL A 183 -23.90 -9.45 4.97
C VAL A 183 -24.56 -9.52 6.34
N ASP A 184 -25.85 -9.18 6.41
CA ASP A 184 -26.62 -9.36 7.63
C ASP A 184 -26.87 -10.86 7.86
N PRO A 185 -26.48 -11.43 9.01
CA PRO A 185 -26.55 -12.88 9.22
C PRO A 185 -27.98 -13.41 9.42
N LYS A 186 -29.00 -12.53 9.54
CA LYS A 186 -30.40 -12.93 9.67
C LYS A 186 -31.14 -12.81 8.35
N THR A 187 -30.90 -11.74 7.59
CA THR A 187 -31.58 -11.53 6.30
C THR A 187 -30.78 -12.07 5.12
N GLU A 188 -29.48 -12.33 5.31
CA GLU A 188 -28.52 -12.72 4.27
C GLU A 188 -28.34 -11.65 3.17
N GLU A 189 -28.80 -10.43 3.41
CA GLU A 189 -28.70 -9.31 2.48
C GLU A 189 -27.42 -8.50 2.72
N ILE A 190 -26.90 -7.92 1.64
CA ILE A 190 -25.78 -6.97 1.71
C ILE A 190 -26.31 -5.63 2.21
N ILE A 191 -25.76 -5.15 3.32
CA ILE A 191 -26.14 -3.88 3.96
C ILE A 191 -24.93 -2.96 4.04
N ALA A 192 -25.14 -1.68 3.72
CA ALA A 192 -24.13 -0.65 3.94
C ALA A 192 -23.90 -0.43 5.44
N SER A 193 -22.63 -0.39 5.86
CA SER A 193 -22.28 -0.07 7.24
C SER A 193 -22.66 1.37 7.57
N LYS A 194 -23.26 1.57 8.75
CA LYS A 194 -23.68 2.89 9.26
C LYS A 194 -22.51 3.75 9.71
N ASP A 195 -21.39 3.11 10.06
CA ASP A 195 -20.19 3.75 10.59
C ASP A 195 -18.93 2.95 10.23
N ALA A 196 -17.77 3.45 10.63
CA ALA A 196 -16.45 2.91 10.30
C ALA A 196 -16.00 1.71 11.17
N TYR A 197 -16.48 1.57 12.41
CA TYR A 197 -15.83 0.70 13.41
C TYR A 197 -16.75 -0.34 14.07
N THR A 198 -18.08 -0.21 13.99
CA THR A 198 -19.04 -1.24 14.42
C THR A 198 -18.92 -2.49 13.54
N ARG A 199 -18.66 -2.30 12.24
CA ARG A 199 -18.30 -3.33 11.27
C ARG A 199 -16.94 -2.95 10.65
N PRO A 200 -15.84 -3.17 11.37
CA PRO A 200 -14.53 -2.70 10.95
C PRO A 200 -14.07 -3.48 9.71
N GLN A 201 -13.20 -2.88 8.91
CA GLN A 201 -12.52 -3.54 7.79
C GLN A 201 -11.28 -4.28 8.36
N PRO A 202 -11.24 -5.63 8.41
CA PRO A 202 -10.21 -6.35 9.15
C PRO A 202 -9.49 -7.39 8.28
N HIS A 203 -9.56 -7.28 6.95
CA HIS A 203 -8.94 -8.21 6.00
C HIS A 203 -7.82 -7.51 5.26
N ALA A 204 -6.72 -8.20 4.96
CA ALA A 204 -5.59 -7.59 4.26
C ALA A 204 -5.68 -7.66 2.74
N CYS A 205 -6.41 -8.63 2.19
CA CYS A 205 -6.28 -9.02 0.80
C CYS A 205 -7.63 -8.91 0.09
N PHE A 206 -7.68 -8.11 -0.98
CA PHE A 206 -8.83 -7.95 -1.85
C PHE A 206 -8.44 -8.16 -3.30
N ILE A 207 -9.42 -8.62 -4.07
CA ILE A 207 -9.35 -8.75 -5.52
C ILE A 207 -10.56 -8.00 -6.05
N GLN A 208 -10.37 -7.21 -7.11
CA GLN A 208 -11.41 -6.35 -7.65
C GLN A 208 -11.44 -6.42 -9.17
N ALA A 209 -12.63 -6.64 -9.71
CA ALA A 209 -12.88 -6.50 -11.14
C ALA A 209 -12.86 -5.03 -11.60
N VAL A 210 -12.46 -4.84 -12.87
CA VAL A 210 -12.54 -3.56 -13.58
C VAL A 210 -13.08 -3.80 -14.98
N LYS A 211 -14.09 -3.02 -15.36
CA LYS A 211 -14.68 -3.03 -16.70
C LYS A 211 -14.02 -1.95 -17.55
N ASP A 212 -14.01 -2.17 -18.87
CA ASP A 212 -13.60 -1.18 -19.87
C ASP A 212 -14.63 -0.05 -20.03
N ASP A 213 -14.75 0.74 -18.96
CA ASP A 213 -15.61 1.90 -18.83
C ASP A 213 -14.92 2.95 -17.96
N LEU A 214 -15.05 4.22 -18.31
CA LEU A 214 -14.35 5.29 -17.60
C LEU A 214 -14.96 5.60 -16.23
N VAL A 215 -16.28 5.80 -16.14
CA VAL A 215 -16.92 6.46 -14.98
C VAL A 215 -18.12 5.72 -14.38
N ARG A 216 -18.68 4.72 -15.07
CA ARG A 216 -19.81 3.95 -14.54
C ARG A 216 -19.34 2.99 -13.45
N GLU A 217 -20.31 2.46 -12.71
CA GLU A 217 -20.08 1.47 -11.66
C GLU A 217 -19.30 0.26 -12.20
N GLY A 218 -18.22 -0.11 -11.49
CA GLY A 218 -17.28 -1.13 -11.91
C GLY A 218 -16.28 -0.70 -12.99
N GLY A 219 -16.30 0.56 -13.43
CA GLY A 219 -15.32 1.14 -14.35
C GLY A 219 -14.00 1.56 -13.67
N ILE A 220 -13.15 2.25 -14.43
CA ILE A 220 -11.78 2.62 -14.05
C ILE A 220 -11.77 3.61 -12.87
N MET A 221 -12.53 4.70 -12.95
CA MET A 221 -12.57 5.72 -11.89
C MET A 221 -13.23 5.20 -10.60
N ASP A 222 -14.23 4.33 -10.77
CA ASP A 222 -14.88 3.66 -9.64
C ASP A 222 -13.93 2.68 -8.93
N LEU A 223 -13.12 1.92 -9.69
CA LEU A 223 -12.06 1.08 -9.10
C LEU A 223 -11.17 1.91 -8.17
N TRP A 224 -10.61 3.03 -8.62
CA TRP A 224 -9.73 3.85 -7.78
C TRP A 224 -10.42 4.36 -6.51
N THR A 225 -11.72 4.66 -6.59
CA THR A 225 -12.51 5.05 -5.41
C THR A 225 -12.66 3.87 -4.43
N ARG A 226 -12.94 2.66 -4.95
CA ARG A 226 -13.04 1.45 -4.12
C ARG A 226 -11.69 1.07 -3.50
N GLU A 227 -10.60 1.16 -4.26
CA GLU A 227 -9.23 0.93 -3.78
C GLU A 227 -8.84 1.92 -2.68
N ALA A 228 -9.15 3.20 -2.86
CA ALA A 228 -8.86 4.23 -1.86
C ALA A 228 -9.54 3.94 -0.51
N ARG A 229 -10.78 3.42 -0.53
CA ARG A 229 -11.47 2.97 0.68
C ARG A 229 -10.72 1.82 1.36
N LEU A 230 -10.24 0.84 0.61
CA LEU A 230 -9.48 -0.29 1.14
C LEU A 230 -8.11 0.14 1.69
N PHE A 231 -7.37 0.98 0.96
CA PHE A 231 -6.06 1.49 1.37
C PHE A 231 -6.14 2.31 2.66
N LYS A 232 -7.21 3.11 2.82
CA LYS A 232 -7.45 3.90 4.05
C LYS A 232 -7.42 3.03 5.32
N TYR A 233 -7.90 1.79 5.24
CA TYR A 233 -7.95 0.84 6.36
C TYR A 233 -6.79 -0.16 6.39
N GLY A 234 -5.79 0.01 5.52
CA GLY A 234 -4.58 -0.80 5.49
C GLY A 234 -4.72 -2.11 4.73
N SER A 235 -5.74 -2.23 3.88
CA SER A 235 -5.86 -3.36 2.95
C SER A 235 -5.01 -3.16 1.71
N GLY A 236 -4.63 -4.26 1.08
CA GLY A 236 -4.09 -4.30 -0.27
C GLY A 236 -5.13 -4.84 -1.25
N THR A 237 -5.00 -4.45 -2.52
CA THR A 237 -5.96 -4.80 -3.57
C THR A 237 -5.24 -5.22 -4.84
N GLY A 238 -5.82 -6.13 -5.62
CA GLY A 238 -5.32 -6.48 -6.93
C GLY A 238 -6.43 -6.59 -7.97
N SER A 239 -6.08 -6.26 -9.20
CA SER A 239 -7.02 -6.25 -10.32
C SER A 239 -6.35 -6.76 -11.59
N ASN A 240 -7.11 -7.48 -12.41
CA ASN A 240 -6.70 -7.81 -13.76
C ASN A 240 -7.22 -6.74 -14.71
N PHE A 241 -6.31 -6.08 -15.41
CA PHE A 241 -6.61 -4.99 -16.33
C PHE A 241 -6.75 -5.44 -17.78
N SER A 242 -6.72 -6.75 -18.03
CA SER A 242 -6.74 -7.32 -19.37
C SER A 242 -8.01 -7.04 -20.14
N ASP A 243 -9.12 -6.70 -19.49
CA ASP A 243 -10.35 -6.34 -20.19
C ASP A 243 -10.32 -4.90 -20.71
N LEU A 244 -9.41 -4.04 -20.22
CA LEU A 244 -9.27 -2.68 -20.72
C LEU A 244 -8.72 -2.69 -22.14
N ARG A 245 -9.24 -1.80 -22.98
CA ARG A 245 -8.76 -1.65 -24.36
C ARG A 245 -7.34 -1.09 -24.40
N GLY A 246 -6.53 -1.62 -25.32
CA GLY A 246 -5.18 -1.17 -25.58
C GLY A 246 -5.08 0.18 -26.27
N ASP A 247 -3.85 0.67 -26.40
CA ASP A 247 -3.52 1.87 -27.15
C ASP A 247 -3.99 1.77 -28.60
N MET A 248 -4.47 2.89 -29.16
CA MET A 248 -4.98 3.00 -30.53
C MET A 248 -6.27 2.20 -30.85
N GLU A 249 -6.87 1.49 -29.89
CA GLU A 249 -8.17 0.82 -30.11
C GLU A 249 -9.29 1.85 -30.34
N PRO A 250 -10.23 1.59 -31.29
CA PRO A 250 -11.29 2.54 -31.61
C PRO A 250 -12.27 2.76 -30.45
N LEU A 251 -12.76 3.99 -30.32
CA LEU A 251 -13.80 4.37 -29.36
C LEU A 251 -15.17 4.52 -30.04
N SER A 252 -16.25 4.25 -29.31
CA SER A 252 -17.62 4.36 -29.82
C SER A 252 -18.01 5.79 -30.21
N GLY A 253 -17.45 6.80 -29.55
CA GLY A 253 -17.67 8.22 -29.84
C GLY A 253 -16.76 8.80 -30.94
N GLY A 254 -15.94 7.96 -31.59
CA GLY A 254 -14.87 8.39 -32.50
C GLY A 254 -13.55 8.64 -31.78
N GLY A 255 -12.45 8.64 -32.54
CA GLY A 255 -11.09 8.68 -31.99
C GLY A 255 -10.60 7.30 -31.54
N VAL A 256 -9.52 7.31 -30.77
CA VAL A 256 -8.81 6.11 -30.31
C VAL A 256 -8.51 6.18 -28.81
N SER A 257 -8.34 5.01 -28.19
CA SER A 257 -7.96 4.86 -26.79
C SER A 257 -6.57 5.42 -26.51
N SER A 258 -6.38 5.97 -25.31
CA SER A 258 -5.07 6.34 -24.75
C SER A 258 -4.25 5.14 -24.23
N GLY A 259 -4.82 3.95 -24.33
CA GLY A 259 -4.25 2.69 -23.88
C GLY A 259 -4.21 2.49 -22.37
N LEU A 260 -3.93 1.24 -22.00
CA LEU A 260 -3.91 0.77 -20.60
C LEU A 260 -2.91 1.56 -19.75
N MET A 261 -1.71 1.78 -20.28
CA MET A 261 -0.59 2.37 -19.55
C MET A 261 -0.91 3.78 -19.01
N SER A 262 -1.75 4.55 -19.70
CA SER A 262 -2.17 5.88 -19.25
C SER A 262 -2.99 5.82 -17.96
N PHE A 263 -3.89 4.85 -17.84
CA PHE A 263 -4.70 4.65 -16.63
C PHE A 263 -3.91 4.02 -15.50
N LEU A 264 -2.98 3.11 -15.79
CA LEU A 264 -2.08 2.54 -14.78
C LEU A 264 -1.23 3.61 -14.11
N LYS A 265 -0.74 4.62 -14.84
CA LYS A 265 -0.02 5.77 -14.26
C LYS A 265 -0.87 6.58 -13.28
N ILE A 266 -2.16 6.77 -13.58
CA ILE A 266 -3.08 7.46 -12.66
C ILE A 266 -3.30 6.62 -11.40
N GLY A 267 -3.58 5.32 -11.56
CA GLY A 267 -3.76 4.41 -10.44
C GLY A 267 -2.51 4.29 -9.55
N ASP A 268 -1.32 4.29 -10.16
CA ASP A 268 -0.03 4.30 -9.47
C ASP A 268 0.16 5.57 -8.62
N THR A 269 -0.08 6.74 -9.21
CA THR A 269 0.02 8.02 -8.47
C THR A 269 -1.02 8.10 -7.34
N ALA A 270 -2.24 7.63 -7.60
CA ALA A 270 -3.30 7.58 -6.59
C ALA A 270 -2.92 6.66 -5.42
N ALA A 271 -2.35 5.48 -5.68
CA ALA A 271 -1.87 4.59 -4.63
C ALA A 271 -0.74 5.22 -3.81
N GLY A 272 0.23 5.88 -4.46
CA GLY A 272 1.34 6.56 -3.77
C GLY A 272 0.90 7.73 -2.89
N ALA A 273 -0.21 8.40 -3.23
CA ALA A 273 -0.76 9.51 -2.45
C ALA A 273 -1.52 9.06 -1.18
N ILE A 274 -1.94 7.79 -1.10
CA ILE A 274 -2.79 7.29 -0.01
C ILE A 274 -1.94 6.56 1.04
N LYS A 275 -2.03 7.05 2.29
CA LYS A 275 -1.45 6.39 3.48
C LYS A 275 -2.59 5.95 4.41
N SER A 276 -2.48 4.74 4.98
CA SER A 276 -3.55 4.21 5.83
C SER A 276 -3.67 4.97 7.17
N GLY A 277 -4.89 5.17 7.66
CA GLY A 277 -5.26 6.11 8.73
C GLY A 277 -4.46 5.98 10.04
N GLY A 278 -3.42 6.80 10.19
CA GLY A 278 -2.64 6.95 11.43
C GLY A 278 -1.38 6.11 11.51
N THR A 279 -1.05 5.31 10.48
CA THR A 279 0.21 4.57 10.38
C THR A 279 0.99 4.96 9.13
N THR A 280 2.29 4.65 9.08
CA THR A 280 3.15 4.93 7.92
C THR A 280 2.99 3.91 6.77
N ARG A 281 1.96 3.06 6.79
CA ARG A 281 1.79 2.00 5.79
C ARG A 281 1.29 2.58 4.45
N ARG A 282 2.10 2.38 3.41
CA ARG A 282 1.76 2.70 2.01
C ARG A 282 0.65 1.77 1.48
N ALA A 283 -0.12 2.26 0.53
CA ALA A 283 -1.02 1.41 -0.26
C ALA A 283 -0.24 0.25 -0.90
N ALA A 284 -0.89 -0.89 -1.05
CA ALA A 284 -0.34 -2.07 -1.72
C ALA A 284 -1.27 -2.50 -2.85
N LYS A 285 -0.77 -2.47 -4.08
CA LYS A 285 -1.55 -2.72 -5.30
C LYS A 285 -0.92 -3.82 -6.15
N MET A 286 -1.73 -4.73 -6.68
CA MET A 286 -1.35 -5.66 -7.76
C MET A 286 -2.02 -5.24 -9.07
N VAL A 287 -1.24 -5.20 -10.15
CA VAL A 287 -1.71 -5.03 -11.51
C VAL A 287 -1.38 -6.30 -12.29
N CYS A 288 -2.42 -7.05 -12.65
CA CYS A 288 -2.29 -8.22 -13.50
C CYS A 288 -2.61 -7.88 -14.96
N LEU A 289 -1.85 -8.45 -15.89
CA LEU A 289 -2.12 -8.36 -17.33
C LEU A 289 -1.89 -9.71 -18.03
N ASP A 290 -2.81 -10.13 -18.86
CA ASP A 290 -2.73 -11.37 -19.64
C ASP A 290 -1.76 -11.15 -20.82
N ALA A 291 -0.94 -12.16 -21.13
CA ALA A 291 0.13 -12.03 -22.14
C ALA A 291 -0.35 -11.76 -23.58
N ASP A 292 -1.63 -11.92 -23.87
CA ASP A 292 -2.21 -11.63 -25.19
C ASP A 292 -2.70 -10.17 -25.34
N HIS A 293 -2.48 -9.34 -24.33
CA HIS A 293 -2.90 -7.94 -24.34
C HIS A 293 -2.06 -7.13 -25.33
N PRO A 294 -2.65 -6.22 -26.12
CA PRO A 294 -1.94 -5.44 -27.14
C PRO A 294 -0.85 -4.51 -26.58
N ASP A 295 -0.99 -4.07 -25.33
CA ASP A 295 0.02 -3.25 -24.62
C ASP A 295 1.05 -4.08 -23.82
N ILE A 296 1.13 -5.41 -24.00
CA ILE A 296 1.96 -6.29 -23.15
C ILE A 296 3.45 -5.91 -23.14
N GLU A 297 4.06 -5.60 -24.29
CA GLU A 297 5.48 -5.20 -24.37
C GLU A 297 5.74 -3.90 -23.57
N LYS A 298 4.83 -2.93 -23.65
CA LYS A 298 4.93 -1.68 -22.89
C LYS A 298 4.80 -1.94 -21.38
N PHE A 299 3.92 -2.86 -21.00
CA PHE A 299 3.70 -3.25 -19.61
C PHE A 299 4.92 -3.95 -19.01
N ILE A 300 5.50 -4.92 -19.73
CA ILE A 300 6.73 -5.65 -19.34
C ILE A 300 7.87 -4.68 -19.04
N ASN A 301 8.16 -3.79 -19.99
CA ASN A 301 9.32 -2.90 -19.88
C ASN A 301 9.04 -1.63 -19.09
N TRP A 302 7.86 -1.47 -18.50
CA TRP A 302 7.47 -0.21 -17.88
C TRP A 302 8.46 0.18 -16.78
N LYS A 303 8.66 -0.68 -15.78
CA LYS A 303 9.55 -0.40 -14.64
C LYS A 303 11.01 -0.31 -15.05
N VAL A 304 11.47 -1.14 -15.99
CA VAL A 304 12.84 -1.04 -16.56
C VAL A 304 13.13 0.37 -17.09
N HIS A 305 12.20 0.95 -17.84
CA HIS A 305 12.37 2.30 -18.37
C HIS A 305 12.31 3.38 -17.26
N GLU A 306 11.52 3.18 -16.21
CA GLU A 306 11.44 4.12 -15.08
C GLU A 306 12.74 4.07 -14.24
N GLU A 307 13.34 2.90 -14.03
CA GLU A 307 14.67 2.74 -13.42
C GLU A 307 15.76 3.49 -14.19
N GLN A 308 15.75 3.38 -15.53
CA GLN A 308 16.67 4.11 -16.39
C GLN A 308 16.50 5.63 -16.27
N LYS A 309 15.27 6.12 -16.08
CA LYS A 309 15.02 7.55 -15.83
C LYS A 309 15.59 7.98 -14.48
N VAL A 310 15.38 7.20 -13.42
CA VAL A 310 15.96 7.48 -12.10
C VAL A 310 17.49 7.57 -12.20
N ALA A 311 18.12 6.59 -12.84
CA ALA A 311 19.57 6.60 -13.07
C ALA A 311 20.04 7.87 -13.82
N ALA A 312 19.29 8.29 -14.85
CA ALA A 312 19.59 9.51 -15.61
C ALA A 312 19.41 10.79 -14.76
N LEU A 313 18.35 10.86 -13.94
CA LEU A 313 18.09 11.99 -13.03
C LEU A 313 19.21 12.13 -12.00
N VAL A 314 19.60 11.04 -11.34
CA VAL A 314 20.66 11.01 -10.32
C VAL A 314 22.03 11.37 -10.92
N ALA A 315 22.40 10.75 -12.04
CA ALA A 315 23.66 11.04 -12.72
C ALA A 315 23.71 12.49 -13.21
N GLY A 316 22.59 12.97 -13.78
CA GLY A 316 22.43 14.33 -14.29
C GLY A 316 22.53 15.38 -13.18
N SER A 317 21.82 15.20 -12.06
CA SER A 317 21.82 16.17 -10.96
C SER A 317 23.21 16.34 -10.34
N LYS A 318 23.92 15.23 -10.10
CA LYS A 318 25.29 15.26 -9.54
C LYS A 318 26.26 15.96 -10.50
N THR A 319 26.23 15.57 -11.78
CA THR A 319 27.06 16.17 -12.82
C THR A 319 26.82 17.68 -12.96
N ILE A 320 25.55 18.11 -12.94
CA ILE A 320 25.19 19.54 -13.04
C ILE A 320 25.68 20.31 -11.82
N LYS A 321 25.54 19.76 -10.60
CA LYS A 321 26.04 20.41 -9.38
C LYS A 321 27.56 20.59 -9.40
N ASP A 322 28.30 19.56 -9.80
CA ASP A 322 29.75 19.65 -9.94
C ASP A 322 30.16 20.74 -10.92
N LEU A 323 29.48 20.81 -12.08
CA LEU A 323 29.72 21.84 -13.08
C LEU A 323 29.36 23.25 -12.58
N ILE A 324 28.29 23.40 -11.80
CA ILE A 324 27.93 24.67 -11.15
C ILE A 324 29.06 25.13 -10.21
N ASN A 325 29.58 24.22 -9.38
CA ASN A 325 30.68 24.52 -8.46
C ASN A 325 31.98 24.86 -9.21
N GLU A 326 32.28 24.14 -10.30
CA GLU A 326 33.40 24.46 -11.18
C GLU A 326 33.24 25.84 -11.85
N LEU A 327 32.03 26.24 -12.24
CA LEU A 327 31.76 27.54 -12.85
C LEU A 327 32.02 28.68 -11.86
N PHE A 328 31.51 28.59 -10.63
CA PHE A 328 31.82 29.56 -9.58
C PHE A 328 33.33 29.63 -9.33
N SER A 329 33.97 28.46 -9.17
CA SER A 329 35.42 28.36 -8.93
C SER A 329 36.23 28.99 -10.06
N ALA A 330 35.84 28.79 -11.32
CA ALA A 330 36.51 29.35 -12.49
C ALA A 330 36.37 30.87 -12.60
N ILE A 331 35.29 31.45 -12.07
CA ILE A 331 35.10 32.90 -12.03
C ILE A 331 35.88 33.50 -10.85
N HIS A 332 35.77 32.92 -9.65
CA HIS A 332 36.43 33.43 -8.44
C HIS A 332 37.95 33.24 -8.46
N GLY A 333 38.43 32.16 -9.10
CA GLY A 333 39.87 31.89 -9.25
C GLY A 333 40.55 32.71 -10.35
N TRP A 334 39.81 33.50 -11.13
CA TRP A 334 40.39 34.29 -12.22
C TRP A 334 40.98 35.60 -11.71
N GLY A 335 42.27 35.84 -11.99
CA GLY A 335 43.02 36.97 -11.43
C GLY A 335 42.64 38.37 -11.95
N ASN A 336 41.86 38.48 -13.03
CA ASN A 336 41.46 39.77 -13.60
C ASN A 336 39.95 40.04 -13.41
N GLU A 337 39.64 41.05 -12.58
CA GLU A 337 38.28 41.43 -12.19
C GLU A 337 37.36 41.83 -13.35
N THR A 338 37.88 42.38 -14.45
CA THR A 338 37.06 42.81 -15.59
C THR A 338 36.79 41.65 -16.56
N GLU A 339 37.66 40.64 -16.58
CA GLU A 339 37.62 39.52 -17.52
C GLU A 339 36.94 38.27 -16.96
N LYS A 340 36.87 38.14 -15.61
CA LYS A 340 36.45 36.89 -14.95
C LYS A 340 35.06 36.39 -15.36
N PHE A 341 34.19 37.28 -15.82
CA PHE A 341 32.83 36.95 -16.28
C PHE A 341 32.70 36.75 -17.79
N ASP A 342 33.77 36.96 -18.57
CA ASP A 342 33.75 36.90 -20.03
C ASP A 342 34.22 35.52 -20.51
N LEU A 343 33.32 34.76 -21.15
CA LEU A 343 33.61 33.43 -21.72
C LEU A 343 34.72 33.45 -22.79
N LYS A 344 34.98 34.58 -23.43
CA LYS A 344 36.04 34.78 -24.44
C LYS A 344 37.37 35.21 -23.86
N LEU A 345 37.43 35.67 -22.61
CA LEU A 345 38.68 36.12 -21.97
C LEU A 345 39.09 35.15 -20.86
N ASN A 346 38.17 34.76 -19.98
CA ASN A 346 38.40 33.76 -18.94
C ASN A 346 38.49 32.35 -19.55
N LYS A 347 39.72 31.81 -19.61
CA LYS A 347 40.00 30.49 -20.20
C LYS A 347 39.46 29.34 -19.34
N ASP A 348 39.45 29.50 -18.03
CA ASP A 348 38.95 28.49 -17.10
C ASP A 348 37.43 28.40 -17.20
N LEU A 349 36.75 29.56 -17.22
CA LEU A 349 35.31 29.63 -17.45
C LEU A 349 34.92 29.02 -18.80
N ARG A 350 35.69 29.28 -19.87
CA ARG A 350 35.45 28.65 -21.18
C ARG A 350 35.63 27.13 -21.14
N LYS A 351 36.64 26.64 -20.42
CA LYS A 351 36.91 25.20 -20.26
C LYS A 351 35.73 24.52 -19.57
N VAL A 352 35.23 25.09 -18.48
CA VAL A 352 34.07 24.56 -17.76
C VAL A 352 32.80 24.67 -18.61
N ALA A 353 32.58 25.78 -19.33
CA ALA A 353 31.45 25.91 -20.26
C ALA A 353 31.47 24.86 -21.39
N LYS A 354 32.65 24.47 -21.87
CA LYS A 354 32.80 23.36 -22.83
C LYS A 354 32.47 22.02 -22.18
N LYS A 355 32.91 21.76 -20.94
CA LYS A 355 32.52 20.56 -20.17
C LYS A 355 31.01 20.50 -19.99
N ALA A 356 30.39 21.61 -19.59
CA ALA A 356 28.94 21.71 -19.42
C ALA A 356 28.17 21.37 -20.69
N ARG A 357 28.63 21.85 -21.84
CA ARG A 357 28.05 21.50 -23.15
C ARG A 357 28.20 20.01 -23.46
N LEU A 358 29.35 19.41 -23.16
CA LEU A 358 29.58 17.97 -23.37
C LEU A 358 28.71 17.11 -22.45
N ALA A 359 28.47 17.57 -21.22
CA ALA A 359 27.57 16.94 -20.25
C ALA A 359 26.09 17.23 -20.50
N GLN A 360 25.74 17.89 -21.62
CA GLN A 360 24.36 18.27 -21.98
C GLN A 360 23.64 19.14 -20.93
N MET A 361 24.38 19.84 -20.06
CA MET A 361 23.78 20.83 -19.17
C MET A 361 23.16 21.95 -20.02
N PRO A 362 21.88 22.34 -19.78
CA PRO A 362 21.28 23.47 -20.48
C PRO A 362 22.14 24.71 -20.35
N PHE A 363 22.55 25.30 -21.48
CA PHE A 363 23.55 26.37 -21.47
C PHE A 363 23.07 27.66 -20.78
N SER A 364 21.76 27.78 -20.55
CA SER A 364 21.16 28.80 -19.69
C SER A 364 21.71 28.78 -18.25
N TYR A 365 22.11 27.62 -17.72
CA TYR A 365 22.76 27.52 -16.42
C TYR A 365 24.11 28.22 -16.39
N VAL A 366 24.93 28.08 -17.44
CA VAL A 366 26.24 28.77 -17.53
C VAL A 366 26.04 30.28 -17.42
N TYR A 367 25.10 30.84 -18.20
CA TYR A 367 24.79 32.27 -18.13
C TYR A 367 24.19 32.69 -16.80
N ARG A 368 23.34 31.85 -16.19
CA ARG A 368 22.75 32.11 -14.87
C ARG A 368 23.81 32.18 -13.79
N ILE A 369 24.78 31.25 -13.78
CA ILE A 369 25.88 31.28 -12.80
C ILE A 369 26.73 32.53 -13.00
N ILE A 370 27.13 32.86 -14.25
CA ILE A 370 27.88 34.10 -14.52
C ILE A 370 27.13 35.33 -13.99
N HIS A 371 25.81 35.40 -14.20
CA HIS A 371 25.00 36.51 -13.72
C HIS A 371 24.91 36.53 -12.18
N LEU A 372 24.66 35.40 -11.52
CA LEU A 372 24.62 35.32 -10.06
C LEU A 372 25.97 35.72 -9.46
N THR A 373 27.09 35.27 -10.03
CA THR A 373 28.42 35.67 -9.55
C THR A 373 28.67 37.17 -9.73
N LYS A 374 28.16 37.81 -10.79
CA LYS A 374 28.22 39.28 -10.95
C LYS A 374 27.46 40.03 -9.84
N GLN A 375 26.42 39.42 -9.28
CA GLN A 375 25.65 39.97 -8.17
C GLN A 375 26.29 39.68 -6.79
N GLY A 376 27.41 38.95 -6.76
CA GLY A 376 28.16 38.67 -5.53
C GLY A 376 27.87 37.31 -4.90
N TYR A 377 27.04 36.47 -5.50
CA TYR A 377 26.82 35.10 -5.02
C TYR A 377 28.03 34.21 -5.31
N THR A 378 28.40 33.36 -4.36
CA THR A 378 29.52 32.40 -4.45
C THR A 378 29.08 30.96 -4.62
N GLU A 379 27.80 30.69 -4.39
CA GLU A 379 27.17 29.37 -4.49
C GLU A 379 25.69 29.50 -4.86
N VAL A 380 25.09 28.39 -5.25
CA VAL A 380 23.64 28.28 -5.44
C VAL A 380 23.18 26.95 -4.86
N ALA A 381 22.04 26.97 -4.17
CA ALA A 381 21.39 25.74 -3.76
C ALA A 381 20.94 24.97 -5.00
N PHE A 382 21.43 23.74 -5.14
CA PHE A 382 21.03 22.80 -6.19
C PHE A 382 20.84 21.43 -5.55
N GLU A 383 19.64 20.90 -5.67
CA GLU A 383 19.28 19.61 -5.11
C GLU A 383 19.93 18.48 -5.92
N GLU A 384 20.54 17.54 -5.21
CA GLU A 384 21.01 16.29 -5.79
C GLU A 384 19.98 15.22 -5.53
N TYR A 385 19.74 14.39 -6.53
CA TYR A 385 18.99 13.16 -6.33
C TYR A 385 19.94 12.01 -5.98
N ASP A 386 19.36 10.99 -5.37
CA ASP A 386 20.02 9.73 -5.07
C ASP A 386 19.14 8.54 -5.45
N THR A 387 19.70 7.34 -5.27
CA THR A 387 19.07 6.07 -5.64
C THR A 387 18.38 5.40 -4.45
N ASP A 388 18.15 6.11 -3.35
CA ASP A 388 17.30 5.58 -2.28
C ASP A 388 15.86 5.46 -2.80
N TRP A 389 15.18 4.37 -2.50
CA TRP A 389 13.83 4.11 -3.02
C TRP A 389 12.78 5.10 -2.48
N ASP A 390 13.07 5.79 -1.37
CA ASP A 390 12.24 6.87 -0.83
C ASP A 390 12.64 8.26 -1.36
N SER A 391 13.63 8.35 -2.25
CA SER A 391 14.17 9.60 -2.78
C SER A 391 13.21 10.35 -3.70
N GLU A 392 13.46 11.65 -3.87
CA GLU A 392 12.66 12.48 -4.78
C GLU A 392 12.74 11.98 -6.24
N ALA A 393 13.86 11.36 -6.67
CA ALA A 393 13.93 10.80 -8.02
C ALA A 393 12.89 9.68 -8.21
N TYR A 394 12.80 8.74 -7.28
CA TYR A 394 11.80 7.66 -7.34
C TYR A 394 10.37 8.18 -7.25
N ARG A 395 10.12 9.23 -6.47
CA ARG A 395 8.78 9.85 -6.35
C ARG A 395 8.29 10.52 -7.63
N THR A 396 9.19 10.88 -8.54
CA THR A 396 8.84 11.56 -9.81
C THR A 396 8.59 10.62 -10.98
N VAL A 397 9.00 9.35 -10.87
CA VAL A 397 8.78 8.32 -11.90
C VAL A 397 7.53 7.50 -11.57
N ALA A 398 6.96 6.87 -12.60
CA ALA A 398 5.73 6.09 -12.44
C ALA A 398 6.01 4.61 -12.15
N GLY A 399 4.97 3.87 -11.78
CA GLY A 399 5.00 2.42 -11.60
C GLY A 399 5.61 1.96 -10.28
N GLN A 400 5.86 2.86 -9.33
CA GLN A 400 6.55 2.55 -8.07
C GLN A 400 5.62 2.07 -6.94
N ASN A 401 4.31 2.26 -7.10
CA ASN A 401 3.29 2.04 -6.06
C ASN A 401 2.42 0.81 -6.34
N ALA A 402 2.81 -0.02 -7.29
CA ALA A 402 2.15 -1.29 -7.61
C ALA A 402 3.17 -2.39 -7.93
N ASN A 403 2.81 -3.62 -7.58
CA ASN A 403 3.44 -4.83 -8.12
C ASN A 403 2.77 -5.14 -9.46
N ASN A 404 3.57 -5.48 -10.47
CA ASN A 404 3.08 -5.84 -11.79
C ASN A 404 3.26 -7.35 -11.98
N SER A 405 2.27 -8.03 -12.54
CA SER A 405 2.39 -9.44 -12.88
C SER A 405 1.75 -9.75 -14.22
N ILE A 406 2.40 -10.61 -14.99
CA ILE A 406 1.85 -11.12 -16.24
C ILE A 406 1.19 -12.46 -15.95
N ARG A 407 0.02 -12.67 -16.55
CA ARG A 407 -0.69 -13.94 -16.50
C ARG A 407 -0.44 -14.73 -17.77
N LEU A 408 0.13 -15.92 -17.60
CA LEU A 408 0.51 -16.85 -18.65
C LEU A 408 -0.34 -18.11 -18.53
N ASP A 409 -0.84 -18.62 -19.64
CA ASP A 409 -1.52 -19.92 -19.69
C ASP A 409 -0.58 -21.00 -20.25
N ASN A 410 -1.02 -22.26 -20.19
CA ASN A 410 -0.25 -23.38 -20.72
C ASN A 410 0.03 -23.23 -22.22
N THR A 411 -0.86 -22.58 -22.98
CA THR A 411 -0.68 -22.41 -24.44
C THR A 411 0.46 -21.45 -24.77
N PHE A 412 0.67 -20.42 -23.96
CA PHE A 412 1.83 -19.55 -24.06
C PHE A 412 3.12 -20.32 -23.81
N MET A 413 3.17 -21.14 -22.74
CA MET A 413 4.36 -21.92 -22.40
C MET A 413 4.71 -22.93 -23.50
N GLU A 414 3.69 -23.61 -24.05
CA GLU A 414 3.87 -24.50 -25.21
C GLU A 414 4.37 -23.74 -26.45
N ALA A 415 3.90 -22.51 -26.68
CA ALA A 415 4.37 -21.67 -27.77
C ALA A 415 5.85 -21.27 -27.61
N VAL A 416 6.30 -20.99 -26.38
CA VAL A 416 7.71 -20.73 -26.06
C VAL A 416 8.58 -21.96 -26.33
N GLU A 417 8.18 -23.13 -25.84
CA GLU A 417 8.93 -24.38 -26.02
C GLU A 417 9.04 -24.78 -27.50
N GLN A 418 8.01 -24.51 -28.28
CA GLN A 418 7.92 -24.89 -29.71
C GLN A 418 8.34 -23.77 -30.67
N ASP A 419 8.86 -22.64 -30.17
CA ASP A 419 9.28 -21.48 -30.96
C ASP A 419 8.19 -20.94 -31.91
N LYS A 420 6.95 -20.93 -31.43
CA LYS A 420 5.78 -20.45 -32.17
C LYS A 420 5.60 -18.93 -32.05
N ASP A 421 4.77 -18.41 -32.94
CA ASP A 421 4.28 -17.05 -32.83
C ASP A 421 3.26 -16.96 -31.68
N TRP A 422 3.22 -15.82 -31.01
CA TRP A 422 2.23 -15.44 -30.02
C TRP A 422 1.37 -14.30 -30.56
N GLU A 423 0.06 -14.40 -30.40
CA GLU A 423 -0.91 -13.50 -31.01
C GLU A 423 -1.46 -12.52 -29.97
N LEU A 424 -1.44 -11.22 -30.30
CA LEU A 424 -2.02 -10.17 -29.47
C LEU A 424 -3.36 -9.72 -30.05
N PHE A 425 -4.32 -9.43 -29.17
CA PHE A 425 -5.69 -9.15 -29.58
C PHE A 425 -6.24 -7.90 -28.94
N TRP A 426 -6.70 -6.98 -29.78
CA TRP A 426 -7.56 -5.87 -29.34
C TRP A 426 -8.80 -6.37 -28.61
N ARG A 427 -9.18 -5.69 -27.54
CA ARG A 427 -10.32 -6.10 -26.71
C ARG A 427 -11.63 -5.85 -27.42
N VAL A 428 -11.73 -4.76 -28.19
CA VAL A 428 -12.90 -4.53 -29.05
C VAL A 428 -13.07 -5.62 -30.12
N GLU A 429 -11.96 -6.20 -30.61
CA GLU A 429 -11.99 -7.26 -31.61
C GLU A 429 -12.42 -8.59 -31.00
N LYS A 430 -11.95 -8.92 -29.78
CA LYS A 430 -12.47 -10.08 -29.02
C LYS A 430 -13.99 -9.99 -28.81
N VAL A 431 -14.49 -8.81 -28.43
CA VAL A 431 -15.93 -8.58 -28.24
C VAL A 431 -16.70 -8.76 -29.56
N LYS A 432 -16.18 -8.17 -30.65
CA LYS A 432 -16.79 -8.27 -31.99
C LYS A 432 -16.82 -9.71 -32.51
N ALA A 433 -15.70 -10.42 -32.43
CA ALA A 433 -15.56 -11.80 -32.88
C ALA A 433 -16.54 -12.73 -32.15
N LYS A 434 -16.68 -12.55 -30.82
CA LYS A 434 -17.66 -13.28 -30.01
C LYS A 434 -19.10 -13.01 -30.45
N ALA A 435 -19.46 -11.75 -30.73
CA ALA A 435 -20.80 -11.40 -31.21
C ALA A 435 -21.10 -11.96 -32.61
N GLU A 436 -20.07 -12.10 -33.45
CA GLU A 436 -20.15 -12.64 -34.80
C GLU A 436 -19.99 -14.19 -34.86
N GLY A 437 -19.68 -14.84 -33.74
CA GLY A 437 -19.48 -16.29 -33.66
C GLY A 437 -18.24 -16.79 -34.41
N ARG A 438 -17.17 -15.98 -34.46
CA ARG A 438 -15.90 -16.30 -35.14
C ARG A 438 -14.71 -16.14 -34.19
N GLU A 439 -13.56 -16.64 -34.62
CA GLU A 439 -12.30 -16.40 -33.95
C GLU A 439 -11.85 -14.93 -34.11
N PRO A 440 -11.22 -14.34 -33.07
CA PRO A 440 -10.69 -12.99 -33.13
C PRO A 440 -9.49 -12.91 -34.08
N VAL A 441 -9.36 -11.79 -34.79
CA VAL A 441 -8.21 -11.54 -35.65
C VAL A 441 -7.11 -10.85 -34.83
N PRO A 442 -5.85 -11.35 -34.85
CA PRO A 442 -4.77 -10.73 -34.10
C PRO A 442 -4.41 -9.36 -34.67
N CYS A 443 -4.16 -8.39 -33.79
CA CYS A 443 -3.67 -7.07 -34.17
C CYS A 443 -2.14 -7.03 -34.34
N LYS A 444 -1.43 -7.93 -33.64
CA LYS A 444 0.03 -8.08 -33.74
C LYS A 444 0.41 -9.53 -33.48
N LYS A 445 1.50 -9.99 -34.10
CA LYS A 445 2.15 -11.27 -33.81
C LYS A 445 3.56 -11.02 -33.29
N LEU A 446 3.95 -11.74 -32.27
CA LEU A 446 5.27 -11.74 -31.65
C LEU A 446 5.87 -13.14 -31.73
N LYS A 447 7.17 -13.29 -31.48
CA LYS A 447 7.74 -14.61 -31.16
C LYS A 447 7.54 -14.87 -29.67
N ALA A 448 6.93 -16.00 -29.32
CA ALA A 448 6.65 -16.34 -27.93
C ALA A 448 7.95 -16.39 -27.10
N LYS A 449 9.01 -16.96 -27.68
CA LYS A 449 10.33 -17.04 -27.06
C LYS A 449 10.97 -15.67 -26.84
N GLU A 450 10.85 -14.75 -27.80
CA GLU A 450 11.36 -13.37 -27.63
C GLU A 450 10.61 -12.63 -26.52
N LEU A 451 9.28 -12.77 -26.46
CA LEU A 451 8.48 -12.19 -25.38
C LEU A 451 8.86 -12.79 -24.02
N TRP A 452 9.13 -14.09 -23.94
CA TRP A 452 9.60 -14.75 -22.72
C TRP A 452 10.97 -14.22 -22.26
N GLU A 453 11.93 -14.06 -23.17
CA GLU A 453 13.24 -13.46 -22.87
C GLU A 453 13.10 -12.01 -22.41
N GLU A 454 12.17 -11.25 -22.99
CA GLU A 454 11.87 -9.87 -22.59
C GLU A 454 11.30 -9.81 -21.17
N ILE A 455 10.39 -10.72 -20.81
CA ILE A 455 9.87 -10.88 -19.43
C ILE A 455 11.01 -11.19 -18.47
N ALA A 456 11.87 -12.16 -18.81
CA ALA A 456 12.99 -12.56 -17.96
C ALA A 456 14.00 -11.43 -17.77
N TYR A 457 14.32 -10.69 -18.84
CA TYR A 457 15.19 -9.53 -18.78
C TYR A 457 14.60 -8.42 -17.91
N ALA A 458 13.32 -8.10 -18.08
CA ALA A 458 12.66 -7.06 -17.29
C ALA A 458 12.64 -7.41 -15.79
N ALA A 459 12.31 -8.66 -15.46
CA ALA A 459 12.34 -9.16 -14.09
C ALA A 459 13.76 -9.12 -13.50
N TRP A 460 14.79 -9.46 -14.27
CA TRP A 460 16.18 -9.33 -13.82
C TRP A 460 16.60 -7.85 -13.63
N ALA A 461 16.18 -6.97 -14.54
CA ALA A 461 16.59 -5.57 -14.55
C ALA A 461 15.86 -4.71 -13.50
N SER A 462 14.63 -5.08 -13.11
CA SER A 462 13.76 -4.23 -12.27
C SER A 462 12.96 -4.97 -11.19
N ALA A 463 13.16 -6.28 -11.02
CA ALA A 463 12.36 -7.17 -10.15
C ALA A 463 10.87 -7.32 -10.53
N ASP A 464 10.46 -6.76 -11.66
CA ASP A 464 9.12 -6.83 -12.22
C ASP A 464 9.17 -7.02 -13.75
N PRO A 465 8.10 -7.56 -14.37
CA PRO A 465 6.90 -8.07 -13.71
C PRO A 465 7.10 -9.48 -13.13
N GLY A 466 6.31 -9.82 -12.11
CA GLY A 466 6.11 -11.19 -11.67
C GLY A 466 5.32 -12.02 -12.68
N ILE A 467 5.21 -13.33 -12.43
CA ILE A 467 4.49 -14.28 -13.29
C ILE A 467 3.39 -14.97 -12.48
N GLN A 468 2.22 -15.09 -13.08
CA GLN A 468 1.11 -15.90 -12.59
C GLN A 468 0.68 -16.90 -13.65
N PHE A 469 0.67 -18.18 -13.30
CA PHE A 469 0.25 -19.24 -14.22
C PHE A 469 -1.28 -19.40 -14.16
N ASP A 470 -2.00 -18.74 -15.07
CA ASP A 470 -3.46 -18.69 -15.11
C ASP A 470 -4.10 -20.08 -15.19
N SER A 471 -3.55 -20.97 -16.02
CA SER A 471 -4.03 -22.36 -16.15
C SER A 471 -3.91 -23.10 -14.82
N THR A 472 -2.72 -23.15 -14.22
CA THR A 472 -2.49 -23.82 -12.93
C THR A 472 -3.40 -23.27 -11.82
N ILE A 473 -3.54 -21.94 -11.73
CA ILE A 473 -4.40 -21.29 -10.73
C ILE A 473 -5.85 -21.79 -10.87
N ASN A 474 -6.36 -21.88 -12.10
CA ASN A 474 -7.75 -22.28 -12.34
C ASN A 474 -7.97 -23.80 -12.31
N GLU A 475 -6.96 -24.60 -12.64
CA GLU A 475 -6.99 -26.07 -12.49
C GLU A 475 -7.13 -26.49 -11.02
N TRP A 476 -6.56 -25.73 -10.09
CA TRP A 476 -6.63 -25.96 -8.64
C TRP A 476 -7.74 -25.17 -7.95
N HIS A 477 -8.59 -24.48 -8.72
CA HIS A 477 -9.68 -23.70 -8.19
C HIS A 477 -10.73 -24.59 -7.53
N THR A 478 -11.06 -24.29 -6.28
CA THR A 478 -12.00 -25.07 -5.48
C THR A 478 -13.48 -24.72 -5.70
N CYS A 479 -13.79 -23.60 -6.36
CA CYS A 479 -15.16 -23.20 -6.69
C CYS A 479 -15.36 -22.68 -8.13
N PRO A 480 -14.96 -23.45 -9.17
CA PRO A 480 -14.97 -23.02 -10.57
C PRO A 480 -16.36 -22.73 -11.15
N ALA A 481 -17.43 -23.18 -10.50
CA ALA A 481 -18.79 -22.88 -10.90
C ALA A 481 -19.17 -21.41 -10.66
N ASP A 482 -18.52 -20.74 -9.70
CA ASP A 482 -18.80 -19.36 -9.31
C ASP A 482 -18.06 -18.33 -10.18
N GLY A 483 -17.01 -18.76 -10.89
CA GLY A 483 -16.28 -17.91 -11.82
C GLY A 483 -14.85 -18.38 -12.04
N LYS A 484 -14.15 -17.68 -12.94
CA LYS A 484 -12.72 -17.87 -13.17
C LYS A 484 -11.95 -16.95 -12.22
N ILE A 485 -10.83 -17.43 -11.66
CA ILE A 485 -9.87 -16.57 -10.95
C ILE A 485 -9.09 -15.77 -12.00
N ARG A 486 -9.17 -14.43 -11.90
CA ARG A 486 -8.56 -13.50 -12.86
C ARG A 486 -7.37 -12.74 -12.31
N ALA A 487 -7.23 -12.63 -10.99
CA ALA A 487 -6.20 -11.84 -10.35
C ALA A 487 -5.82 -12.44 -8.99
N SER A 488 -4.88 -11.78 -8.32
CA SER A 488 -4.48 -12.06 -6.95
C SER A 488 -4.50 -10.77 -6.14
N ASN A 489 -4.32 -10.88 -4.83
CA ASN A 489 -3.95 -9.75 -3.99
C ASN A 489 -2.48 -9.28 -4.28
N PRO A 490 -2.01 -8.17 -3.66
CA PRO A 490 -0.67 -7.61 -3.85
C PRO A 490 0.53 -8.55 -3.74
N CYS A 491 0.47 -9.56 -2.88
CA CYS A 491 1.59 -10.46 -2.63
C CYS A 491 1.44 -11.82 -3.34
N SER A 492 0.43 -11.99 -4.19
CA SER A 492 0.18 -13.20 -4.99
C SER A 492 -0.05 -14.50 -4.18
N GLU A 493 -0.31 -14.43 -2.89
CA GLU A 493 -0.60 -15.58 -2.02
C GLU A 493 -2.09 -15.90 -1.88
N TYR A 494 -2.97 -14.93 -2.20
CA TYR A 494 -4.41 -15.08 -2.16
C TYR A 494 -5.01 -15.00 -3.58
N MET A 495 -5.54 -16.14 -4.04
CA MET A 495 -6.15 -16.35 -5.35
C MET A 495 -7.63 -16.66 -5.17
N PHE A 496 -8.50 -15.75 -5.58
CA PHE A 496 -9.95 -15.90 -5.46
C PHE A 496 -10.70 -15.07 -6.50
N LEU A 497 -12.03 -15.15 -6.48
CA LEU A 497 -12.91 -14.40 -7.38
C LEU A 497 -12.84 -12.89 -7.13
N ASP A 498 -13.05 -12.11 -8.19
CA ASP A 498 -12.86 -10.65 -8.28
C ASP A 498 -14.14 -9.80 -8.24
#